data_AF-B4WU66-F1
#
_entry.id   AF-B4WU66-F1
#
_cell.length_a   1.000
_cell.length_b   1.000
_cell.length_c   1.000
_cell.angle_alpha   90.00
_cell.angle_beta   90.00
_cell.angle_gamma   90.00
#
_symmetry.space_group_name_H-M   'P 1'
#
loop_
_entity.id
_entity.type
_entity.pdbx_description
1 polymer ?
#
loop_
_entity_poly.entity_id
_entity_poly.type
_entity_poly.pdbx_seq_one_letter_code
_entity_poly.pdbx_strand_id
1 'polypeptide(L)'
;MSEARFPGYLEYQQQDFEAAWPKVIRAAEAGNAEAQCMVGTLYQLGLGAKIDSDKAIEWYERSSAQGYSVATNNLAGMLAIRGEHERSRQLYRLSRQQGFEHSPTISG
;
A
#
# COMPACT_ATOMS: atom_id res chain seq x y z
N MET A 1 22.84 12.22 4.06
CA MET A 1 21.50 12.71 3.68
C MET A 1 20.69 11.48 3.35
N SER A 2 19.80 11.05 4.25
CA SER A 2 18.95 9.87 4.00
C SER A 2 18.01 10.20 2.84
N GLU A 3 18.25 9.62 1.67
CA GLU A 3 17.36 9.75 0.52
C GLU A 3 15.94 9.39 0.94
N ALA A 4 15.01 10.33 0.79
CA ALA A 4 13.60 10.04 0.97
C ALA A 4 13.20 8.98 -0.08
N ARG A 5 12.66 7.85 0.39
CA ARG A 5 12.25 6.72 -0.46
C ARG A 5 11.33 7.11 -1.61
N PHE A 6 10.54 8.17 -1.44
CA PHE A 6 9.74 8.83 -2.48
C PHE A 6 9.24 10.22 -2.03
N PRO A 7 8.71 11.08 -2.94
CA PRO A 7 8.20 12.41 -2.59
C PRO A 7 7.02 12.36 -1.60
N GLY A 8 7.05 13.17 -0.53
CA GLY A 8 6.01 13.19 0.50
C GLY A 8 6.33 12.37 1.76
N TYR A 9 7.39 11.55 1.71
CA TYR A 9 7.81 10.75 2.87
C TYR A 9 8.31 11.62 4.04
N LEU A 10 8.97 12.74 3.75
CA LEU A 10 9.49 13.65 4.79
C LEU A 10 8.37 14.40 5.51
N GLU A 11 7.36 14.85 4.76
CA GLU A 11 6.17 15.50 5.31
C GLU A 11 5.35 14.53 6.15
N TYR A 12 5.23 13.27 5.70
CA TYR A 12 4.63 12.21 6.51
C TYR A 12 5.37 11.99 7.83
N GLN A 13 6.71 12.00 7.83
CA GLN A 13 7.52 11.90 9.06
C GLN A 13 7.33 13.12 9.99
N GLN A 14 7.08 14.28 9.40
CA GLN A 14 6.73 15.51 10.13
C GLN A 14 5.25 15.56 10.55
N GLN A 15 4.48 14.51 10.30
CA GLN A 15 3.04 14.43 10.57
C GLN A 15 2.19 15.46 9.81
N ASP A 16 2.73 16.06 8.74
CA ASP A 16 2.00 16.95 7.85
C ASP A 16 1.32 16.13 6.76
N PHE A 17 0.24 15.46 7.15
CA PHE A 17 -0.46 14.53 6.26
C PHE A 17 -1.21 15.23 5.13
N GLU A 18 -1.66 16.47 5.32
CA GLU A 18 -2.31 17.24 4.27
C GLU A 18 -1.33 17.60 3.15
N ALA A 19 -0.11 18.04 3.49
CA ALA A 19 0.91 18.34 2.50
C ALA A 19 1.60 17.07 1.95
N ALA A 20 1.61 15.97 2.71
CA ALA A 20 2.14 14.68 2.28
C ALA A 20 1.20 13.98 1.29
N TRP A 21 -0.11 13.99 1.55
CA TRP A 21 -1.13 13.27 0.77
C TRP A 21 -0.96 13.41 -0.75
N PRO A 22 -0.95 14.62 -1.34
CA PRO A 22 -0.85 14.78 -2.80
C PRO A 22 0.48 14.29 -3.38
N LYS A 23 1.56 14.23 -2.58
CA LYS A 23 2.87 13.76 -3.01
C LYS A 23 2.94 12.23 -2.94
N VAL A 24 2.45 11.66 -1.83
CA VAL A 24 2.38 10.22 -1.59
C VAL A 24 1.46 9.55 -2.61
N ILE A 25 0.27 10.11 -2.87
CA ILE A 25 -0.68 9.55 -3.83
C ILE A 25 -0.09 9.51 -5.24
N ARG A 26 0.61 10.58 -5.66
CA ARG A 26 1.26 10.65 -6.95
C ARG A 26 2.37 9.60 -7.10
N ALA A 27 3.15 9.36 -6.04
CA ALA A 27 4.16 8.31 -6.03
C ALA A 27 3.52 6.91 -6.06
N ALA A 28 2.41 6.71 -5.34
CA ALA A 28 1.67 5.45 -5.33
C ALA A 28 1.05 5.12 -6.70
N GLU A 29 0.49 6.12 -7.36
CA GLU A 29 -0.03 6.04 -8.73
C GLU A 29 1.08 5.78 -9.76
N ALA A 30 2.28 6.31 -9.54
CA ALA A 30 3.48 6.01 -10.34
C ALA A 30 4.01 4.57 -10.13
N GLY A 31 3.35 3.77 -9.30
CA GLY A 31 3.70 2.37 -9.08
C GLY A 31 4.64 2.12 -7.90
N ASN A 32 5.04 3.13 -7.12
CA ASN A 32 5.92 2.89 -5.98
C ASN A 32 5.21 2.07 -4.89
N ALA A 33 5.66 0.83 -4.67
CA ALA A 33 5.04 -0.10 -3.74
C ALA A 33 5.00 0.44 -2.30
N GLU A 34 6.04 1.14 -1.85
CA GLU A 34 6.07 1.73 -0.51
C GLU A 34 5.08 2.89 -0.37
N ALA A 35 4.99 3.76 -1.38
CA ALA A 35 4.01 4.83 -1.40
C ALA A 35 2.58 4.27 -1.42
N GLN A 36 2.31 3.20 -2.17
CA GLN A 36 1.03 2.49 -2.15
C GLN A 36 0.69 1.97 -0.75
N CYS A 37 1.66 1.40 -0.03
CA CYS A 37 1.48 1.00 1.36
C CYS A 37 1.13 2.20 2.24
N MET A 38 1.79 3.35 2.05
CA MET A 38 1.53 4.55 2.82
C MET A 38 0.14 5.15 2.53
N VAL A 39 -0.33 5.14 1.28
CA VAL A 39 -1.71 5.53 0.95
C VAL A 39 -2.72 4.63 1.68
N GLY A 40 -2.46 3.32 1.72
CA GLY A 40 -3.26 2.37 2.50
C GLY A 40 -3.36 2.77 3.98
N THR A 41 -2.23 3.12 4.59
CA THR A 41 -2.16 3.60 5.97
C THR A 41 -2.93 4.90 6.18
N LEU A 42 -2.81 5.85 5.26
CA LEU A 42 -3.49 7.14 5.34
C LEU A 42 -5.02 6.97 5.27
N TYR A 43 -5.53 6.08 4.41
CA TYR A 43 -6.96 5.73 4.37
C TYR A 43 -7.42 4.95 5.59
N GLN A 44 -6.58 4.08 6.16
CA GLN A 44 -6.90 3.32 7.36
C GLN A 44 -7.03 4.23 8.59
N LEU A 45 -6.15 5.22 8.71
CA LEU A 45 -6.09 6.12 9.87
C LEU A 45 -6.89 7.41 9.67
N GLY A 46 -7.32 7.73 8.45
CA GLY A 46 -8.03 8.96 8.14
C GLY A 46 -7.12 10.20 8.19
N LEU A 47 -5.86 10.05 7.79
CA LEU A 47 -4.86 11.11 7.86
C LEU A 47 -4.73 11.76 6.48
N GLY A 48 -5.15 13.02 6.36
CA GLY A 48 -5.19 13.73 5.07
C GLY A 48 -6.28 13.25 4.10
N ALA A 49 -7.04 12.21 4.46
CA ALA A 49 -8.20 11.70 3.75
C ALA A 49 -9.25 11.16 4.73
N LYS A 50 -10.50 10.96 4.29
CA LYS A 50 -11.51 10.28 5.11
C LYS A 50 -11.14 8.81 5.30
N ILE A 51 -11.45 8.26 6.48
CA ILE A 51 -11.26 6.83 6.76
C ILE A 51 -12.06 6.01 5.74
N ASP A 52 -11.35 5.13 5.02
CA ASP A 52 -11.92 4.25 4.02
C ASP A 52 -11.15 2.92 4.03
N SER A 53 -11.68 1.96 4.78
CA SER A 53 -11.01 0.67 4.96
C SER A 53 -10.97 -0.17 3.67
N ASP A 54 -11.94 -0.01 2.77
CA ASP A 54 -11.99 -0.76 1.53
C ASP A 54 -10.91 -0.25 0.56
N LYS A 55 -10.75 1.08 0.47
CA LYS A 55 -9.62 1.67 -0.27
C LYS A 55 -8.28 1.32 0.34
N ALA A 56 -8.17 1.33 1.67
CA ALA A 56 -6.93 0.93 2.33
C ALA A 56 -6.50 -0.49 1.93
N ILE A 57 -7.46 -1.43 1.91
CA ILE A 57 -7.25 -2.80 1.46
C ILE A 57 -6.76 -2.84 0.00
N GLU A 58 -7.43 -2.12 -0.91
CA GLU A 58 -7.04 -2.07 -2.32
C GLU A 58 -5.60 -1.58 -2.52
N TRP A 59 -5.20 -0.51 -1.82
CA TRP A 59 -3.84 0.02 -1.91
C TRP A 59 -2.79 -0.93 -1.32
N TYR A 60 -3.11 -1.60 -0.22
CA TYR A 60 -2.23 -2.62 0.32
C TYR A 60 -2.14 -3.87 -0.57
N GLU A 61 -3.22 -4.28 -1.24
CA GLU A 61 -3.21 -5.37 -2.22
C GLU A 61 -2.24 -5.06 -3.37
N ARG A 62 -2.31 -3.84 -3.92
CA ARG A 62 -1.40 -3.37 -4.98
C ARG A 62 0.07 -3.36 -4.54
N SER A 63 0.34 -2.86 -3.33
CA SER A 63 1.69 -2.84 -2.77
C SER A 63 2.22 -4.25 -2.48
N SER A 64 1.38 -5.12 -1.92
CA SER A 64 1.68 -6.52 -1.64
C SER A 64 1.93 -7.32 -2.93
N ALA A 65 1.22 -7.01 -4.02
CA ALA A 65 1.42 -7.65 -5.32
C ALA A 65 2.82 -7.36 -5.90
N GLN A 66 3.43 -6.23 -5.52
CA GLN A 66 4.81 -5.89 -5.87
C GLN A 66 5.85 -6.50 -4.91
N GLY A 67 5.43 -7.39 -3.99
CA GLY A 67 6.31 -8.06 -3.04
C GLY A 67 6.66 -7.21 -1.81
N TYR A 68 5.97 -6.09 -1.56
CA TYR A 68 6.22 -5.28 -0.38
C TYR A 68 5.63 -5.93 0.88
N SER A 69 6.47 -6.62 1.64
CA SER A 69 6.08 -7.43 2.80
C SER A 69 5.36 -6.64 3.90
N VAL A 70 5.69 -5.35 4.06
CA VAL A 70 5.01 -4.48 5.04
C VAL A 70 3.54 -4.30 4.69
N ALA A 71 3.20 -4.12 3.41
CA ALA A 71 1.82 -4.01 2.98
C ALA A 71 1.06 -5.33 3.18
N THR A 72 1.69 -6.47 2.90
CA THR A 72 1.09 -7.78 3.16
C THR A 72 0.74 -7.95 4.64
N ASN A 73 1.61 -7.53 5.55
CA ASN A 73 1.36 -7.60 7.00
C ASN A 73 0.21 -6.67 7.43
N ASN A 74 0.19 -5.43 6.94
CA ASN A 74 -0.87 -4.47 7.25
C ASN A 74 -2.23 -4.96 6.74
N LEU A 75 -2.27 -5.47 5.52
CA LEU A 75 -3.47 -6.04 4.91
C LEU A 75 -3.98 -7.27 5.68
N ALA A 76 -3.07 -8.17 6.06
CA ALA A 76 -3.44 -9.33 6.87
C ALA A 76 -4.06 -8.92 8.21
N GLY A 77 -3.50 -7.89 8.86
CA GLY A 77 -4.06 -7.31 10.09
C GLY A 77 -5.46 -6.73 9.87
N MET A 78 -5.67 -5.96 8.79
CA MET A 78 -6.98 -5.39 8.47
C MET A 78 -8.04 -6.47 8.20
N LEU A 79 -7.71 -7.49 7.41
CA LEU A 79 -8.63 -8.58 7.11
C LEU A 79 -8.94 -9.43 8.35
N ALA A 80 -7.97 -9.59 9.25
CA ALA A 80 -8.19 -10.27 10.53
C ALA A 80 -9.15 -9.48 11.44
N ILE A 81 -9.01 -8.15 11.51
CA ILE A 81 -9.92 -7.29 12.30
C ILE A 81 -11.34 -7.30 11.73
N ARG A 82 -11.49 -7.36 10.39
CA ARG A 82 -12.79 -7.43 9.72
C ARG A 82 -13.46 -8.81 9.80
N GLY A 83 -12.79 -9.83 10.36
CA GLY A 83 -13.28 -11.20 10.36
C GLY A 83 -13.23 -11.87 8.98
N GLU A 84 -12.63 -11.23 7.97
CA GLU A 84 -12.43 -11.74 6.61
C GLU A 84 -11.22 -12.68 6.56
N HIS A 85 -11.19 -13.68 7.46
CA HIS A 85 -10.09 -14.63 7.59
C HIS A 85 -9.85 -15.42 6.30
N GLU A 86 -10.89 -15.71 5.53
CA GLU A 86 -10.76 -16.41 4.25
C GLU A 86 -10.04 -15.56 3.21
N ARG A 87 -10.40 -14.27 3.11
CA ARG A 87 -9.73 -13.32 2.21
C ARG A 87 -8.27 -13.13 2.59
N SER A 88 -7.97 -13.06 3.89
CA SER A 88 -6.58 -13.00 4.40
C SER A 88 -5.78 -14.26 4.03
N ARG A 89 -6.35 -15.46 4.23
CA ARG A 89 -5.70 -16.73 3.86
C ARG A 89 -5.50 -16.85 2.35
N GLN A 90 -6.49 -16.42 1.57
CA GLN A 90 -6.41 -16.44 0.11
C GLN A 90 -5.34 -15.47 -0.40
N LEU A 91 -5.27 -14.28 0.17
CA LEU A 91 -4.22 -13.30 -0.12
C LEU A 91 -2.82 -13.87 0.16
N TYR A 92 -2.59 -14.49 1.33
CA TYR A 92 -1.29 -15.10 1.61
C TYR A 92 -0.94 -16.21 0.61
N ARG A 93 -1.94 -16.99 0.14
CA ARG A 93 -1.73 -17.97 -0.93
C ARG A 93 -1.36 -17.28 -2.25
N LEU A 94 -2.11 -16.26 -2.65
CA LEU A 94 -1.90 -15.53 -3.91
C LEU A 94 -0.59 -14.76 -3.91
N SER A 95 -0.24 -14.05 -2.83
CA SER A 95 1.03 -13.33 -2.69
C SER A 95 2.23 -14.28 -2.78
N ARG A 96 2.13 -15.50 -2.23
CA ARG A 96 3.17 -16.53 -2.36
C ARG A 96 3.24 -17.16 -3.75
N GLN A 97 2.13 -17.14 -4.50
CA GLN A 97 2.05 -17.73 -5.84
C GLN A 97 2.38 -16.69 -6.94
N GLN A 98 2.09 -15.41 -6.72
CA GLN A 98 2.37 -14.28 -7.62
C GLN A 98 3.76 -13.63 -7.38
N GLY A 99 4.66 -14.32 -6.68
CA GLY A 99 6.09 -13.96 -6.70
C GLY A 99 6.74 -14.08 -8.10
N PHE A 100 6.00 -14.52 -9.12
CA PHE A 100 6.38 -14.55 -10.52
C PHE A 100 5.17 -14.16 -11.39
N GLU A 101 5.46 -13.42 -12.46
CA GLU A 101 4.54 -12.99 -13.52
C GLU A 101 3.71 -11.74 -13.23
N HIS A 102 4.36 -10.57 -13.25
CA HIS A 102 3.93 -9.47 -14.11
C HIS A 102 5.08 -8.46 -14.27
N SER A 103 6.08 -8.86 -15.06
CA SER A 103 6.76 -7.88 -15.91
C SER A 103 5.81 -7.64 -17.09
N PRO A 104 5.41 -6.40 -17.42
CA PRO A 104 4.62 -6.18 -18.63
C PRO A 104 5.59 -6.34 -19.81
N THR A 105 5.76 -7.57 -20.30
CA THR A 105 6.40 -7.79 -21.58
C THR A 105 5.44 -7.29 -22.65
N ILE A 106 5.55 -6.01 -22.96
CA ILE A 106 5.08 -5.47 -24.24
C ILE A 106 5.99 -6.11 -25.28
N SER A 107 5.49 -7.10 -26.00
CA SER A 107 6.10 -7.66 -27.21
C SER A 107 4.93 -8.23 -27.99
N GLY A 108 4.61 -7.80 -29.21
CA GLY A 108 5.35 -7.11 -30.25
C GLY A 108 4.70 -7.58 -31.55
#